data_AF-A0A968PUW4-F1
#
_entry.id   AF-A0A968PUW4-F1
#
_cell.length_a   1.000
_cell.length_b   1.000
_cell.length_c   1.000
_cell.angle_alpha   90.00
_cell.angle_beta   90.00
_cell.angle_gamma   90.00
#
_symmetry.space_group_name_H-M   'P 1'
#
loop_
_entity.id
_entity.type
_entity.pdbx_description
1 polymer ?
#
loop_
_entity_poly.entity_id
_entity_poly.type
_entity_poly.pdbx_seq_one_letter_code
_entity_poly.pdbx_strand_id
1 'polypeptide(L)'
;MKWLQPKKLGLVLTMAIALGGSLLLLPSQANADEIFRQQGTIQPTENEYTFSGTEGQAIAISLTSPDFDTTLTLVGPEGQEIAFNDDFGGSLNSRIVATLPSSGEYRILVRSFAGNGGNYSVTVNPATEYEQAYAAATTLYQSGSFTEAIAAFGEAIEIDSTQPSAYVDRGNAYLATGENTEAAIADFERAVELYEQSGDVESAQSFRDYIQFLQSPPEPMP
;
A
#
# COMPACT_ATOMS: atom_id res chain seq x y z
N MET A 1 33.24 7.57 28.83
CA MET A 1 32.93 6.30 28.15
C MET A 1 31.56 5.82 28.62
N LYS A 2 30.50 6.07 27.82
CA LYS A 2 29.16 5.53 28.08
C LYS A 2 29.06 4.20 27.31
N TRP A 3 28.78 3.13 28.03
CA TRP A 3 28.54 1.80 27.47
C TRP A 3 27.15 1.77 26.83
N LEU A 4 27.08 1.35 25.55
CA LEU A 4 25.83 1.05 24.85
C LEU A 4 25.28 -0.30 25.36
N GLN A 5 24.03 -0.31 25.79
CA GLN A 5 23.29 -1.55 26.09
C GLN A 5 22.85 -2.20 24.76
N PRO A 6 22.94 -3.53 24.60
CA PRO A 6 22.39 -4.20 23.44
C PRO A 6 20.85 -4.14 23.48
N LYS A 7 20.23 -3.71 22.37
CA LYS A 7 18.79 -3.80 22.15
C LYS A 7 18.38 -5.29 22.16
N LYS A 8 17.41 -5.65 22.99
CA LYS A 8 16.80 -6.98 22.97
C LYS A 8 16.01 -7.14 21.67
N LEU A 9 16.42 -8.09 20.81
CA LEU A 9 15.55 -8.57 19.73
C LEU A 9 14.34 -9.26 20.36
N GLY A 10 13.14 -8.73 20.12
CA GLY A 10 11.90 -9.39 20.45
C GLY A 10 11.66 -10.53 19.46
N LEU A 11 11.61 -11.76 19.94
CA LEU A 11 11.22 -12.93 19.15
C LEU A 11 9.69 -12.85 18.95
N VAL A 12 9.22 -12.57 17.73
CA VAL A 12 7.79 -12.67 17.40
C VAL A 12 7.46 -14.14 17.21
N LEU A 13 6.64 -14.69 18.11
CA LEU A 13 6.18 -16.08 18.03
C LEU A 13 4.86 -16.10 17.26
N THR A 14 4.90 -16.37 15.96
CA THR A 14 3.70 -16.62 15.15
C THR A 14 3.18 -18.02 15.45
N MET A 15 2.03 -18.11 16.14
CA MET A 15 1.38 -19.38 16.43
C MET A 15 0.34 -19.66 15.35
N ALA A 16 0.74 -20.39 14.31
CA ALA A 16 -0.20 -20.92 13.31
C ALA A 16 -0.97 -22.10 13.92
N ILE A 17 -2.26 -21.94 14.19
CA ILE A 17 -3.13 -23.09 14.52
C ILE A 17 -3.46 -23.80 13.21
N ALA A 18 -2.63 -24.77 12.82
CA ALA A 18 -2.90 -25.69 11.73
C ALA A 18 -3.70 -26.89 12.26
N LEU A 19 -4.99 -26.97 11.94
CA LEU A 19 -5.76 -28.20 12.09
C LEU A 19 -5.36 -29.19 10.98
N GLY A 20 -4.35 -30.02 11.25
CA GLY A 20 -4.08 -31.27 10.54
C GLY A 20 -3.22 -31.17 9.27
N GLY A 21 -1.95 -31.56 9.40
CA GLY A 21 -1.07 -31.86 8.26
C GLY A 21 0.38 -31.48 8.55
N SER A 22 1.28 -32.47 8.60
CA SER A 22 2.71 -32.26 8.83
C SER A 22 3.33 -31.44 7.70
N LEU A 23 3.72 -30.19 7.98
CA LEU A 23 4.42 -29.31 7.05
C LEU A 23 5.92 -29.35 7.31
N LEU A 24 6.69 -29.80 6.31
CA LEU A 24 8.15 -29.71 6.32
C LEU A 24 8.52 -28.25 6.00
N LEU A 25 8.96 -27.48 7.00
CA LEU A 25 9.45 -26.12 6.78
C LEU A 25 10.85 -26.17 6.16
N LEU A 26 10.98 -25.74 4.91
CA LEU A 26 12.24 -25.20 4.41
C LEU A 26 12.31 -23.73 4.86
N PRO A 27 13.42 -23.27 5.44
CA PRO A 27 13.56 -21.87 5.80
C PRO A 27 13.63 -21.03 4.51
N SER A 28 12.53 -20.36 4.15
CA SER A 28 12.65 -19.18 3.29
C SER A 28 13.44 -18.15 4.06
N GLN A 29 14.37 -17.46 3.40
CA GLN A 29 15.10 -16.35 4.00
C GLN A 29 14.11 -15.23 4.33
N ALA A 30 13.50 -15.31 5.51
CA ALA A 30 12.69 -14.25 6.06
C ALA A 30 13.59 -13.02 6.20
N ASN A 31 13.14 -11.91 5.63
CA ASN A 31 13.75 -10.61 5.89
C ASN A 31 13.66 -10.37 7.40
N ALA A 32 14.73 -9.89 8.03
CA ALA A 32 14.83 -9.86 9.50
C ALA A 32 13.76 -8.99 10.20
N ASP A 33 13.02 -8.20 9.42
CA ASP A 33 11.98 -7.28 9.85
C ASP A 33 10.56 -7.76 9.50
N GLU A 34 10.38 -8.89 8.81
CA GLU A 34 9.05 -9.42 8.45
C GLU A 34 8.24 -9.81 9.70
N ILE A 35 7.04 -9.24 9.86
CA ILE A 35 6.16 -9.51 11.02
C ILE A 35 5.40 -10.81 10.78
N PHE A 36 4.91 -11.00 9.55
CA PHE A 36 4.07 -12.13 9.18
C PHE A 36 4.10 -12.37 7.67
N ARG A 37 4.09 -13.64 7.27
CA ARG A 37 3.83 -14.07 5.89
C ARG A 37 3.04 -15.36 5.91
N GLN A 38 2.02 -15.43 5.08
CA GLN A 38 1.23 -16.65 4.90
C GLN A 38 0.81 -16.80 3.44
N GLN A 39 0.85 -18.04 2.97
CA GLN A 39 0.20 -18.45 1.73
C GLN A 39 -1.06 -19.23 2.06
N GLY A 40 -2.09 -19.09 1.24
CA GLY A 40 -3.34 -19.80 1.44
C GLY A 40 -4.11 -19.97 0.14
N THR A 41 -5.22 -20.71 0.27
CA THR A 41 -6.24 -20.80 -0.77
C THR A 41 -7.55 -20.39 -0.14
N ILE A 42 -8.25 -19.42 -0.72
CA ILE A 42 -9.62 -19.10 -0.31
C ILE A 42 -10.54 -20.18 -0.86
N GLN A 43 -11.30 -20.83 0.02
CA GLN A 43 -12.59 -21.42 -0.32
C GLN A 43 -13.66 -20.39 0.07
N PRO A 44 -14.78 -20.27 -0.68
CA PRO A 44 -15.43 -19.03 -1.14
C PRO A 44 -15.93 -18.01 -0.09
N THR A 45 -15.60 -18.16 1.19
CA THR A 45 -16.01 -17.26 2.27
C THR A 45 -14.92 -16.24 2.60
N GLU A 46 -13.86 -16.64 3.30
CA GLU A 46 -12.80 -15.75 3.79
C GLU A 46 -11.73 -16.59 4.51
N ASN A 47 -10.51 -16.05 4.57
CA ASN A 47 -9.49 -16.52 5.50
C ASN A 47 -9.13 -15.39 6.47
N GLU A 48 -8.84 -15.77 7.71
CA GLU A 48 -8.47 -14.85 8.78
C GLU A 48 -7.09 -15.18 9.33
N TYR A 49 -6.32 -14.13 9.60
CA TYR A 49 -5.02 -14.20 10.24
C TYR A 49 -4.92 -13.22 11.39
N THR A 50 -4.06 -13.52 12.37
CA THR A 50 -3.80 -12.62 13.49
C THR A 50 -2.32 -12.29 13.63
N PHE A 51 -2.04 -11.11 14.17
CA PHE A 51 -0.71 -10.72 14.61
C PHE A 51 -0.80 -9.78 15.82
N SER A 52 0.24 -9.75 16.65
CA SER A 52 0.32 -8.79 17.75
C SER A 52 0.93 -7.47 17.27
N GLY A 53 0.26 -6.37 17.57
CA GLY A 53 0.69 -5.01 17.25
C GLY A 53 0.96 -4.17 18.50
N THR A 54 1.82 -3.16 18.36
CA THR A 54 2.06 -2.15 19.40
C THR A 54 1.47 -0.82 18.96
N GLU A 55 0.92 -0.05 19.90
CA GLU A 55 0.44 1.31 19.67
C GLU A 55 1.55 2.16 19.01
N GLY A 56 1.18 2.90 17.96
CA GLY A 56 2.09 3.74 17.19
C GLY A 56 2.99 2.99 16.20
N GLN A 57 2.94 1.65 16.16
CA GLN A 57 3.66 0.88 15.16
C GLN A 57 3.07 1.11 13.78
N ALA A 58 3.89 1.48 12.80
CA ALA A 58 3.48 1.58 11.41
C ALA A 58 3.74 0.26 10.69
N ILE A 59 2.71 -0.26 10.02
CA ILE A 59 2.77 -1.52 9.29
C ILE A 59 2.28 -1.36 7.85
N ALA A 60 2.74 -2.25 7.00
CA ALA A 60 2.22 -2.44 5.66
C ALA A 60 1.80 -3.89 5.45
N ILE A 61 0.55 -4.06 5.04
CA ILE A 61 -0.07 -5.35 4.74
C ILE A 61 -0.23 -5.43 3.23
N SER A 62 0.33 -6.45 2.61
CA SER A 62 0.20 -6.70 1.16
C SER A 62 -0.54 -8.01 0.97
N LEU A 63 -1.60 -7.98 0.17
CA LEU A 63 -2.35 -9.15 -0.26
C LEU A 63 -2.25 -9.26 -1.78
N THR A 64 -1.72 -10.37 -2.25
CA THR A 64 -1.50 -10.61 -3.69
C THR A 64 -2.13 -11.91 -4.12
N SER A 65 -2.78 -11.92 -5.28
CA SER A 65 -3.38 -13.11 -5.86
C SER A 65 -3.26 -13.11 -7.38
N PRO A 66 -2.78 -14.21 -8.00
CA PRO A 66 -2.89 -14.40 -9.44
C PRO A 66 -4.28 -14.87 -9.86
N ASP A 67 -5.09 -15.35 -8.92
CA ASP A 67 -6.31 -16.12 -9.21
C ASP A 67 -7.59 -15.29 -9.05
N PHE A 68 -7.55 -14.19 -8.29
CA PHE A 68 -8.74 -13.40 -7.98
C PHE A 68 -8.44 -11.95 -7.60
N ASP A 69 -9.46 -11.12 -7.76
CA ASP A 69 -9.52 -9.74 -7.26
C ASP A 69 -9.65 -9.72 -5.72
N THR A 70 -8.65 -9.15 -5.06
CA THR A 70 -8.47 -9.30 -3.61
C THR A 70 -9.23 -8.24 -2.82
N THR A 71 -9.69 -8.57 -1.62
CA THR A 71 -10.11 -7.55 -0.65
C THR A 71 -9.43 -7.80 0.68
N LEU A 72 -8.95 -6.74 1.31
CA LEU A 72 -8.19 -6.77 2.54
C LEU A 72 -8.85 -5.88 3.60
N THR A 73 -9.13 -6.44 4.76
CA THR A 73 -9.60 -5.69 5.94
C THR A 73 -8.61 -5.86 7.10
N LEU A 74 -8.21 -4.75 7.72
CA LEU A 74 -7.51 -4.75 9.00
C LEU A 74 -8.50 -4.44 10.11
N VAL A 75 -8.59 -5.32 11.11
CA VAL A 75 -9.49 -5.19 12.27
C VAL A 75 -8.67 -5.10 13.54
N GLY A 76 -9.01 -4.13 14.40
CA GLY A 76 -8.32 -3.83 15.65
C GLY A 76 -8.71 -4.75 16.81
N PRO A 77 -8.02 -4.62 17.96
CA PRO A 77 -8.24 -5.50 19.12
C PRO A 77 -9.63 -5.43 19.74
N GLU A 78 -10.37 -4.34 19.53
CA GLU A 78 -11.75 -4.16 20.01
C GLU A 78 -12.79 -4.59 18.96
N GLY A 79 -12.34 -5.14 17.82
CA GLY A 79 -13.20 -5.58 16.71
C GLY A 79 -13.59 -4.46 15.74
N GLN A 80 -13.04 -3.26 15.90
CA GLN A 80 -13.26 -2.14 14.99
C GLN A 80 -12.50 -2.34 13.67
N GLU A 81 -13.12 -1.98 12.54
CA GLU A 81 -12.40 -1.88 11.28
C GLU A 81 -11.43 -0.69 11.33
N ILE A 82 -10.16 -0.95 11.04
CA ILE A 82 -9.09 0.06 11.01
C ILE A 82 -8.92 0.59 9.59
N ALA A 83 -8.91 -0.33 8.62
CA ALA A 83 -8.73 0.01 7.21
C ALA A 83 -9.27 -1.11 6.31
N PHE A 84 -9.68 -0.72 5.12
CA PHE A 84 -10.11 -1.59 4.04
C PHE A 84 -9.46 -1.13 2.73
N ASN A 85 -9.06 -2.08 1.89
CA ASN A 85 -8.61 -1.82 0.54
C ASN A 85 -8.89 -3.03 -0.35
N ASP A 86 -9.34 -2.80 -1.58
CA ASP A 86 -9.58 -3.81 -2.60
C ASP A 86 -8.61 -3.70 -3.80
N ASP A 87 -8.06 -2.52 -4.09
CA ASP A 87 -7.09 -2.33 -5.17
C ASP A 87 -5.85 -1.51 -4.77
N PHE A 88 -4.73 -1.75 -5.46
CA PHE A 88 -3.48 -1.05 -5.20
C PHE A 88 -2.56 -1.04 -6.42
N GLY A 89 -1.96 0.13 -6.68
CA GLY A 89 -0.90 0.29 -7.68
C GLY A 89 -1.34 -0.07 -9.10
N GLY A 90 -2.60 0.19 -9.46
CA GLY A 90 -3.15 -0.17 -10.78
C GLY A 90 -3.41 -1.66 -10.98
N SER A 91 -3.35 -2.47 -9.92
CA SER A 91 -3.64 -3.90 -9.94
C SER A 91 -4.82 -4.25 -9.04
N LEU A 92 -5.37 -5.46 -9.23
CA LEU A 92 -6.43 -6.03 -8.38
C LEU A 92 -5.92 -6.61 -7.05
N ASN A 93 -4.68 -6.30 -6.68
CA ASN A 93 -4.09 -6.68 -5.40
C ASN A 93 -4.36 -5.58 -4.39
N SER A 94 -4.50 -5.91 -3.10
CA SER A 94 -4.75 -4.93 -2.06
C SER A 94 -3.50 -4.63 -1.22
N ARG A 95 -3.40 -3.38 -0.74
CA ARG A 95 -2.38 -2.97 0.22
C ARG A 95 -2.98 -2.02 1.26
N ILE A 96 -2.66 -2.26 2.54
CA ILE A 96 -2.98 -1.35 3.64
C ILE A 96 -1.67 -0.88 4.27
N VAL A 97 -1.51 0.44 4.43
CA VAL A 97 -0.46 1.04 5.27
C VAL A 97 -1.16 1.76 6.41
N ALA A 98 -0.83 1.41 7.66
CA ALA A 98 -1.52 1.94 8.82
C ALA A 98 -0.61 2.08 10.04
N THR A 99 -0.85 3.12 10.83
CA THR A 99 -0.33 3.26 12.19
C THR A 99 -1.32 2.67 13.17
N LEU A 100 -0.89 1.70 13.96
CA LEU A 100 -1.75 0.97 14.88
C LEU A 100 -2.20 1.87 16.05
N PRO A 101 -3.51 2.05 16.28
CA PRO A 101 -4.01 2.99 17.29
C PRO A 101 -3.90 2.49 18.74
N SER A 102 -3.67 1.20 18.96
CA SER A 102 -3.54 0.61 20.29
C SER A 102 -2.68 -0.65 20.26
N SER A 103 -2.19 -1.08 21.41
CA SER A 103 -1.49 -2.35 21.52
C SER A 103 -2.49 -3.50 21.68
N GLY A 104 -2.29 -4.61 20.97
CA GLY A 104 -3.18 -5.77 21.08
C GLY A 104 -3.06 -6.75 19.92
N GLU A 105 -4.01 -7.68 19.85
CA GLU A 105 -4.13 -8.63 18.74
C GLU A 105 -4.97 -8.02 17.61
N TYR A 106 -4.42 -7.98 16.40
CA TYR A 106 -5.07 -7.52 15.19
C TYR A 106 -5.47 -8.69 14.32
N ARG A 107 -6.58 -8.55 13.58
CA ARG A 107 -7.07 -9.53 12.61
C ARG A 107 -6.94 -8.98 11.19
N ILE A 108 -6.56 -9.84 10.27
CA ILE A 108 -6.48 -9.58 8.84
C ILE A 108 -7.48 -10.49 8.15
N LEU A 109 -8.45 -9.89 7.47
CA LEU A 109 -9.46 -10.63 6.71
C LEU A 109 -9.12 -10.56 5.23
N VAL A 110 -8.93 -11.72 4.63
CA VAL A 110 -8.57 -11.92 3.23
C VAL A 110 -9.77 -12.52 2.50
N ARG A 111 -10.29 -11.82 1.50
CA ARG A 111 -11.42 -12.30 0.68
C ARG A 111 -11.17 -12.13 -0.82
N SER A 112 -11.97 -12.83 -1.60
CA SER A 112 -12.10 -12.64 -3.04
C SER A 112 -13.32 -11.79 -3.31
N PHE A 113 -13.17 -10.67 -4.03
CA PHE A 113 -14.25 -9.74 -4.34
C PHE A 113 -15.42 -10.44 -5.05
N ALA A 114 -15.10 -11.29 -6.04
CA ALA A 114 -16.09 -12.06 -6.80
C ALA A 114 -16.54 -13.37 -6.12
N GLY A 115 -15.94 -13.75 -4.98
CA GLY A 115 -16.28 -14.97 -4.24
C GLY A 115 -15.80 -16.29 -4.86
N ASN A 116 -14.98 -16.25 -5.92
CA ASN A 116 -14.49 -17.47 -6.60
C ASN A 116 -13.35 -18.15 -5.83
N GLY A 117 -12.63 -17.40 -4.99
CA GLY A 117 -11.47 -17.89 -4.25
C GLY A 117 -10.26 -18.18 -5.16
N GLY A 118 -9.24 -18.84 -4.61
CA GLY A 118 -7.96 -19.10 -5.30
C GLY A 118 -6.76 -18.94 -4.38
N ASN A 119 -5.56 -19.07 -4.93
CA ASN A 119 -4.31 -18.96 -4.18
C ASN A 119 -3.94 -17.50 -3.96
N TYR A 120 -3.32 -17.22 -2.83
CA TYR A 120 -2.81 -15.88 -2.52
C TYR A 120 -1.61 -15.93 -1.58
N SER A 121 -0.93 -14.79 -1.49
CA SER A 121 0.07 -14.51 -0.46
C SER A 121 -0.30 -13.23 0.27
N VAL A 122 -0.28 -13.29 1.60
CA VAL A 122 -0.44 -12.14 2.49
C VAL A 122 0.83 -11.94 3.31
N THR A 123 1.28 -10.70 3.44
CA THR A 123 2.45 -10.33 4.24
C THR A 123 2.15 -9.11 5.09
N VAL A 124 2.71 -9.07 6.30
CA VAL A 124 2.78 -7.88 7.15
C VAL A 124 4.25 -7.57 7.39
N ASN A 125 4.64 -6.34 7.06
CA ASN A 125 5.96 -5.80 7.31
C ASN A 125 5.84 -4.46 8.06
N PRO A 126 6.90 -3.99 8.72
CA PRO A 126 7.00 -2.59 9.10
C PRO A 126 6.84 -1.71 7.86
N ALA A 127 6.03 -0.65 7.96
CA ALA A 127 5.90 0.30 6.87
C ALA A 127 7.22 1.05 6.68
N THR A 128 7.62 1.27 5.43
CA THR A 128 8.76 2.15 5.15
C THR A 128 8.40 3.60 5.49
N GLU A 129 9.42 4.46 5.57
CA GLU A 129 9.19 5.90 5.75
C GLU A 129 8.42 6.50 4.57
N TYR A 130 8.75 6.08 3.34
CA TYR A 130 8.02 6.46 2.14
C TYR A 130 6.54 6.06 2.23
N GLU A 131 6.26 4.81 2.60
CA GLU A 131 4.88 4.29 2.68
C GLU A 131 4.04 5.06 3.69
N GLN A 132 4.63 5.42 4.83
CA GLN A 132 3.95 6.25 5.84
C GLN A 132 3.69 7.67 5.31
N ALA A 133 4.69 8.32 4.71
CA ALA A 133 4.55 9.66 4.17
C ALA A 133 3.51 9.71 3.03
N TYR A 134 3.55 8.74 2.12
CA TYR A 134 2.61 8.61 1.03
C TYR A 134 1.18 8.31 1.53
N ALA A 135 1.00 7.43 2.52
CA ALA A 135 -0.30 7.18 3.13
C ALA A 135 -0.88 8.42 3.83
N ALA A 136 -0.03 9.22 4.49
CA ALA A 136 -0.46 10.50 5.06
C ALA A 136 -0.87 11.50 3.97
N ALA A 137 -0.12 11.59 2.88
CA ALA A 137 -0.42 12.46 1.75
C ALA A 137 -1.73 12.10 1.05
N THR A 138 -1.97 10.81 0.80
CA THR A 138 -3.24 10.32 0.23
C THR A 138 -4.42 10.60 1.15
N THR A 139 -4.25 10.51 2.46
CA THR A 139 -5.31 10.88 3.44
C THR A 139 -5.69 12.36 3.31
N LEU A 140 -4.71 13.25 3.17
CA LEU A 140 -4.95 14.70 2.94
C LEU A 140 -5.63 14.95 1.60
N TYR A 141 -5.23 14.22 0.55
CA TYR A 141 -5.85 14.33 -0.77
C TYR A 141 -7.33 13.92 -0.70
N GLN A 142 -7.62 12.78 -0.06
CA GLN A 142 -8.99 12.26 0.10
C GLN A 142 -9.86 13.18 0.98
N SER A 143 -9.28 13.91 1.93
CA SER A 143 -10.01 14.92 2.71
C SER A 143 -10.24 16.23 1.96
N GLY A 144 -9.77 16.36 0.72
CA GLY A 144 -9.86 17.58 -0.09
C GLY A 144 -8.86 18.67 0.32
N SER A 145 -7.92 18.35 1.21
CA SER A 145 -6.85 19.24 1.66
C SER A 145 -5.72 19.24 0.63
N PHE A 146 -6.03 19.65 -0.60
CA PHE A 146 -5.14 19.48 -1.76
C PHE A 146 -3.81 20.22 -1.61
N THR A 147 -3.80 21.41 -1.00
CA THR A 147 -2.57 22.18 -0.75
C THR A 147 -1.64 21.45 0.22
N GLU A 148 -2.17 20.92 1.32
CA GLU A 148 -1.42 20.11 2.26
C GLU A 148 -0.99 18.78 1.64
N ALA A 149 -1.84 18.16 0.82
CA ALA A 149 -1.52 16.93 0.10
C ALA A 149 -0.35 17.14 -0.87
N ILE A 150 -0.30 18.25 -1.60
CA ILE A 150 0.81 18.59 -2.50
C ILE A 150 2.13 18.62 -1.73
N ALA A 151 2.16 19.29 -0.57
CA ALA A 151 3.34 19.35 0.28
C ALA A 151 3.75 17.96 0.79
N ALA A 152 2.77 17.18 1.29
CA ALA A 152 3.01 15.84 1.82
C ALA A 152 3.48 14.84 0.74
N PHE A 153 2.96 14.91 -0.48
CA PHE A 153 3.49 14.12 -1.60
C PHE A 153 4.92 14.56 -1.95
N GLY A 154 5.24 15.85 -1.83
CA GLY A 154 6.60 16.35 -1.94
C GLY A 154 7.55 15.69 -0.93
N GLU A 155 7.16 15.59 0.34
CA GLU A 155 7.94 14.89 1.36
C GLU A 155 8.11 13.40 1.02
N ALA A 156 7.06 12.72 0.55
CA ALA A 156 7.15 11.34 0.10
C ALA A 156 8.17 11.17 -1.06
N ILE A 157 8.15 12.08 -2.04
CA ILE A 157 9.08 12.07 -3.17
C ILE A 157 10.54 12.34 -2.72
N GLU A 158 10.75 13.18 -1.70
CA GLU A 158 12.08 13.41 -1.14
C GLU A 158 12.64 12.16 -0.45
N ILE A 159 11.77 11.36 0.18
CA ILE A 159 12.15 10.08 0.80
C ILE A 159 12.46 9.03 -0.28
N ASP A 160 11.58 8.88 -1.27
CA ASP A 160 11.79 7.99 -2.41
C ASP A 160 11.24 8.59 -3.71
N SER A 161 12.17 9.02 -4.57
CA SER A 161 11.89 9.66 -5.87
C SER A 161 11.68 8.66 -7.01
N THR A 162 11.66 7.36 -6.72
CA THR A 162 11.53 6.31 -7.74
C THR A 162 10.10 5.80 -7.90
N GLN A 163 9.16 6.33 -7.11
CA GLN A 163 7.78 5.87 -7.05
C GLN A 163 6.88 6.72 -7.96
N PRO A 164 6.35 6.18 -9.08
CA PRO A 164 5.52 6.96 -10.01
C PRO A 164 4.25 7.53 -9.36
N SER A 165 3.65 6.77 -8.42
CA SER A 165 2.36 7.10 -7.82
C SER A 165 2.38 8.42 -7.04
N ALA A 166 3.47 8.75 -6.36
CA ALA A 166 3.59 10.03 -5.65
C ALA A 166 3.58 11.23 -6.60
N TYR A 167 4.20 11.11 -7.77
CA TYR A 167 4.14 12.16 -8.79
C TYR A 167 2.74 12.26 -9.40
N VAL A 168 2.13 11.12 -9.75
CA VAL A 168 0.75 11.10 -10.27
C VAL A 168 -0.23 11.78 -9.31
N ASP A 169 -0.20 11.41 -8.02
CA ASP A 169 -1.16 11.95 -7.07
C ASP A 169 -0.89 13.41 -6.71
N ARG A 170 0.37 13.84 -6.69
CA ARG A 170 0.71 15.26 -6.55
C ARG A 170 0.25 16.07 -7.76
N GLY A 171 0.41 15.54 -8.97
CA GLY A 171 -0.12 16.14 -10.19
C GLY A 171 -1.64 16.27 -10.16
N ASN A 172 -2.34 15.22 -9.72
CA ASN A 172 -3.79 15.26 -9.51
C ASN A 172 -4.19 16.31 -8.47
N ALA A 173 -3.44 16.44 -7.37
CA ALA A 173 -3.67 17.46 -6.35
C ALA A 173 -3.48 18.89 -6.92
N TYR A 174 -2.48 19.10 -7.77
CA TYR A 174 -2.32 20.37 -8.50
C TYR A 174 -3.53 20.68 -9.39
N LEU A 175 -4.03 19.70 -10.14
CA LEU A 175 -5.24 19.91 -10.96
C LEU A 175 -6.48 20.18 -10.10
N ALA A 176 -6.61 19.53 -8.95
CA ALA A 176 -7.73 19.71 -8.02
C ALA A 176 -7.77 21.10 -7.38
N THR A 177 -6.62 21.76 -7.23
CA THR A 177 -6.56 23.18 -6.82
C THR A 177 -6.93 24.14 -7.95
N GLY A 178 -6.80 23.72 -9.22
CA GLY A 178 -7.13 24.52 -10.40
C GLY A 178 -6.11 25.61 -10.75
N GLU A 179 -5.00 25.70 -10.01
CA GLU A 179 -4.06 26.82 -10.12
C GLU A 179 -2.73 26.45 -10.79
N ASN A 180 -2.44 25.15 -11.02
CA ASN A 180 -1.08 24.69 -11.31
C ASN A 180 -1.00 23.57 -12.37
N THR A 181 -1.70 23.69 -13.50
CA THR A 181 -1.67 22.70 -14.59
C THR A 181 -0.26 22.42 -15.12
N GLU A 182 0.62 23.44 -15.18
CA GLU A 182 2.02 23.26 -15.61
C GLU A 182 2.80 22.37 -14.65
N ALA A 183 2.62 22.55 -13.33
CA ALA A 183 3.25 21.69 -12.32
C ALA A 183 2.69 20.26 -12.37
N ALA A 184 1.38 20.11 -12.62
CA ALA A 184 0.77 18.80 -12.80
C ALA A 184 1.37 18.06 -14.00
N ILE A 185 1.52 18.74 -15.15
CA ILE A 185 2.15 18.16 -16.34
C ILE A 185 3.58 17.71 -16.05
N ALA A 186 4.39 18.53 -15.36
CA ALA A 186 5.76 18.18 -15.00
C ALA A 186 5.82 16.92 -14.10
N ASP A 187 4.90 16.79 -13.15
CA ASP A 187 4.80 15.59 -12.32
C ASP A 187 4.38 14.35 -13.14
N PHE A 188 3.42 14.49 -14.06
CA PHE A 188 3.04 13.38 -14.94
C PHE A 188 4.17 12.97 -15.89
N GLU A 189 4.94 13.92 -16.42
CA GLU A 189 6.12 13.64 -17.24
C GLU A 189 7.14 12.81 -16.45
N ARG A 190 7.37 13.17 -15.18
CA ARG A 190 8.24 12.39 -14.29
C ARG A 190 7.69 10.99 -14.01
N ALA A 191 6.38 10.85 -13.83
CA ALA A 191 5.75 9.54 -13.69
C ALA A 191 5.93 8.67 -14.95
N VAL A 192 5.80 9.25 -16.15
CA VAL A 192 6.05 8.57 -17.43
C VAL A 192 7.48 8.01 -17.47
N GLU A 193 8.49 8.80 -17.14
CA GLU A 193 9.89 8.34 -17.12
C GLU A 193 10.10 7.15 -16.18
N LEU A 194 9.45 7.15 -15.02
CA LEU A 194 9.57 6.09 -14.02
C LEU A 194 8.83 4.82 -14.46
N TYR A 195 7.65 4.95 -15.05
CA TYR A 195 6.93 3.81 -15.64
C TYR A 195 7.74 3.17 -16.78
N GLU A 196 8.39 3.95 -17.63
CA GLU A 196 9.28 3.40 -18.67
C GLU A 196 10.47 2.66 -18.09
N GLN A 197 11.08 3.21 -17.03
CA GLN A 197 12.21 2.57 -16.35
C GLN A 197 11.82 1.24 -15.70
N SER A 198 10.59 1.12 -15.20
CA SER A 198 10.07 -0.13 -14.65
C SER A 198 9.55 -1.10 -15.73
N GLY A 199 9.46 -0.66 -16.99
CA GLY A 199 8.94 -1.44 -18.11
C GLY A 199 7.41 -1.41 -18.25
N ASP A 200 6.72 -0.57 -17.47
CA ASP A 200 5.28 -0.34 -17.57
C ASP A 200 4.97 0.67 -18.68
N VAL A 201 5.08 0.18 -19.92
CA VAL A 201 4.87 1.01 -21.12
C VAL A 201 3.41 1.45 -21.28
N GLU A 202 2.46 0.69 -20.74
CA GLU A 202 1.02 0.99 -20.85
C GLU A 202 0.63 2.18 -19.96
N SER A 203 1.05 2.18 -18.69
CA SER A 203 0.87 3.34 -17.81
C SER A 203 1.58 4.56 -18.37
N ALA A 204 2.82 4.40 -18.85
CA ALA A 204 3.57 5.48 -19.49
C ALA A 204 2.81 6.08 -20.70
N GLN A 205 2.26 5.26 -21.58
CA GLN A 205 1.49 5.74 -22.73
C GLN A 205 0.19 6.44 -22.30
N SER A 206 -0.52 5.88 -21.33
CA SER A 206 -1.77 6.46 -20.80
C SER A 206 -1.54 7.88 -20.26
N PHE A 207 -0.45 8.09 -19.50
CA PHE A 207 -0.11 9.42 -19.01
C PHE A 207 0.37 10.37 -20.09
N ARG A 208 1.03 9.90 -21.17
CA ARG A 208 1.34 10.77 -22.33
C ARG A 208 0.09 11.30 -23.00
N ASP A 209 -0.88 10.42 -23.23
CA ASP A 209 -2.14 10.81 -23.85
C ASP A 209 -2.88 11.81 -22.95
N TYR A 210 -2.82 11.61 -21.63
CA TYR A 210 -3.39 12.55 -20.66
C TYR A 210 -2.67 13.91 -20.64
N ILE A 211 -1.34 13.93 -20.68
CA ILE A 211 -0.56 15.17 -20.79
C ILE A 211 -0.94 15.93 -22.07
N GLN A 212 -1.05 15.23 -23.21
CA GLN A 212 -1.46 15.83 -24.48
C GLN A 212 -2.87 16.43 -24.41
N PHE A 213 -3.79 15.78 -23.72
CA PHE A 213 -5.13 16.31 -23.45
C PHE A 213 -5.09 17.59 -22.62
N LEU A 214 -4.27 17.64 -21.56
CA LEU A 214 -4.12 18.83 -20.72
C LEU A 214 -3.47 20.01 -21.48
N GLN A 215 -2.53 19.73 -22.38
CA GLN A 215 -1.87 20.73 -23.21
C GLN A 215 -2.73 21.24 -24.37
N SER A 216 -3.71 20.45 -24.82
CA SER A 216 -4.57 20.77 -25.96
C SER A 216 -6.01 20.35 -25.67
N PRO A 217 -6.67 21.03 -24.70
CA PRO A 217 -8.03 20.68 -24.32
C PRO A 217 -8.99 20.88 -25.50
N PRO A 218 -9.94 19.97 -25.73
CA PRO A 218 -10.91 20.12 -26.80
C PRO A 218 -11.73 21.40 -26.61
N GLU A 219 -12.08 22.07 -27.72
CA GLU A 219 -12.93 23.25 -27.65
C GLU A 219 -14.28 22.90 -26.98
N PRO A 220 -14.82 23.80 -26.14
CA PRO A 220 -16.11 23.57 -25.52
C PRO A 220 -17.17 23.33 -26.61
N MET A 221 -17.92 22.23 -26.46
CA MET A 221 -19.02 21.92 -27.37
C MET A 221 -20.04 23.07 -27.37
N PRO A 222 -20.51 23.50 -28.56
CA PRO A 222 -21.39 24.67 -28.69
C PRO A 222 -22.78 24.49 -28.04
#